data_AF-A0A519V154-F1
#
_entry.id   AF-A0A519V154-F1
#
_cell.length_a   1.000
_cell.length_b   1.000
_cell.length_c   1.000
_cell.angle_alpha   90.00
_cell.angle_beta   90.00
_cell.angle_gamma   90.00
#
_symmetry.space_group_name_H-M   'P 1'
#
loop_
_entity.id
_entity.type
_entity.pdbx_description
1 polymer ?
#
loop_
_entity_poly.entity_id
_entity_poly.type
_entity_poly.pdbx_seq_one_letter_code
_entity_poly.pdbx_strand_id
1 'polypeptide(L)'
;MKKLFLSIIVLGVTNLTFAQNTDKALARVRYSFSHIQDTTQKDKPHTENMLLVIGKNASVYTSYDKINQELQMKQKLAEQLKEQAGSGNM
;
A
#
# COMPACT_ATOMS: atom_id res chain seq x y z
N MET A 1 39.44 25.64 14.72
CA MET A 1 38.08 26.17 15.01
C MET A 1 37.24 26.41 13.76
N LYS A 2 37.73 27.08 12.71
CA LYS A 2 36.95 27.36 11.48
C LYS A 2 36.43 26.11 10.73
N LYS A 3 37.24 25.05 10.62
CA LYS A 3 36.83 23.79 9.95
C LYS A 3 35.76 23.01 10.72
N LEU A 4 35.76 23.13 12.06
CA LEU A 4 34.79 22.46 12.93
C LEU A 4 33.42 23.14 12.84
N PHE A 5 33.40 24.48 12.76
CA PHE A 5 32.19 25.24 12.47
C PHE A 5 31.59 24.89 11.10
N LEU A 6 32.43 24.74 10.07
CA LEU A 6 31.97 24.36 8.74
C LEU A 6 31.32 22.96 8.74
N SER A 7 31.89 22.01 9.47
CA SER A 7 31.32 20.66 9.64
C SER A 7 29.93 20.66 10.26
N ILE A 8 29.70 21.51 11.28
CA ILE A 8 28.41 21.59 11.98
C ILE A 8 27.35 22.21 11.07
N ILE A 9 27.71 23.21 10.26
CA ILE A 9 26.80 23.84 9.30
C ILE A 9 26.39 22.83 8.21
N VAL A 10 27.34 22.06 7.68
CA VAL A 10 27.04 21.04 6.65
C VAL A 10 26.09 19.95 7.18
N LEU A 11 26.26 19.51 8.43
CA LEU A 11 25.37 18.52 9.07
C LEU A 11 23.98 19.09 9.41
N GLY A 12 23.86 20.40 9.65
CA GLY A 12 22.57 21.05 9.89
C GLY A 12 21.69 21.10 8.64
N VAL A 13 22.29 21.33 7.47
CA VAL A 13 21.58 21.52 6.20
C VAL A 13 20.99 20.21 5.64
N THR A 14 21.54 19.04 6.01
CA THR A 14 21.01 17.75 5.54
C THR A 14 19.61 17.42 6.10
N ASN A 15 19.18 18.06 7.19
CA ASN A 15 17.84 17.86 7.75
C ASN A 15 16.75 18.69 7.04
N LEU A 16 17.14 19.65 6.18
CA LEU A 16 16.22 20.52 5.44
C LEU A 16 15.86 19.97 4.05
N THR A 17 16.30 18.77 3.71
CA THR A 17 15.99 18.15 2.41
C THR A 17 14.57 17.56 2.43
N PHE A 18 13.57 18.36 2.03
CA PHE A 18 12.18 17.95 1.78
C PHE A 18 12.01 17.12 0.49
N ALA A 19 12.93 16.20 0.20
CA ALA A 19 13.13 15.73 -1.18
C ALA A 19 12.10 14.71 -1.70
N GLN A 20 11.18 14.19 -0.88
CA GLN A 20 10.20 13.20 -1.37
C GLN A 20 8.80 13.55 -0.87
N ASN A 21 8.14 14.46 -1.59
CA ASN A 21 6.69 14.56 -1.53
C ASN A 21 6.10 13.20 -1.95
N THR A 22 5.17 12.66 -1.17
CA THR A 22 4.50 11.39 -1.49
C THR A 22 3.97 11.42 -2.91
N ASP A 23 4.37 10.45 -3.73
CA ASP A 23 3.92 10.38 -5.11
C ASP A 23 2.40 10.19 -5.15
N LYS A 24 1.71 11.10 -5.85
CA LYS A 24 0.26 11.06 -5.95
C LYS A 24 -0.11 10.11 -7.06
N ALA A 25 -1.09 9.24 -6.80
CA ALA A 25 -1.69 8.43 -7.84
C ALA A 25 -2.37 9.35 -8.87
N LEU A 26 -1.83 9.35 -10.09
CA LEU A 26 -2.38 10.06 -11.25
C LEU A 26 -3.48 9.24 -11.92
N ALA A 27 -3.30 7.93 -11.99
CA ALA A 27 -4.26 7.01 -12.60
C ALA A 27 -4.27 5.65 -11.93
N ARG A 28 -5.36 4.92 -12.12
CA ARG A 28 -5.55 3.55 -11.64
C ARG A 28 -6.14 2.70 -12.77
N VAL A 29 -5.55 1.54 -13.03
CA VAL A 29 -6.04 0.57 -14.00
C VAL A 29 -6.27 -0.76 -13.30
N ARG A 30 -7.44 -1.34 -13.52
CA ARG A 30 -7.77 -2.69 -13.03
C ARG A 30 -7.62 -3.68 -14.18
N TYR A 31 -6.89 -4.74 -13.93
CA TYR A 31 -6.77 -5.87 -14.84
C TYR A 31 -7.45 -7.08 -14.21
N SER A 32 -8.02 -7.93 -15.07
CA SER A 32 -8.63 -9.19 -14.66
C SER A 32 -8.09 -10.27 -15.57
N PHE A 33 -7.23 -11.14 -15.03
CA PHE A 33 -6.55 -12.19 -15.78
C PHE A 33 -7.22 -13.51 -15.50
N SER A 34 -7.76 -14.16 -16.53
CA SER A 34 -8.31 -15.50 -16.42
C SER A 34 -7.35 -16.50 -17.07
N HIS A 35 -6.90 -17.49 -16.30
CA HIS A 35 -5.96 -18.50 -16.77
C HIS A 35 -6.29 -19.88 -16.20
N ILE A 36 -5.95 -20.94 -16.93
CA ILE A 36 -6.08 -22.31 -16.43
C ILE A 36 -4.80 -22.63 -15.65
N GLN A 37 -4.90 -22.64 -14.32
CA GLN A 37 -3.77 -22.97 -13.45
C GLN A 37 -3.54 -24.49 -13.40
N ASP A 38 -4.61 -25.27 -13.34
CA ASP A 38 -4.58 -26.74 -13.30
C ASP A 38 -5.14 -27.30 -14.60
N THR A 39 -4.27 -27.94 -15.39
CA THR A 39 -4.63 -28.52 -16.69
C THR A 39 -5.54 -29.75 -16.57
N THR A 40 -5.70 -30.33 -15.38
CA THR A 40 -6.67 -31.40 -15.10
C THR A 40 -8.08 -30.87 -14.86
N GLN A 41 -8.22 -29.58 -14.53
CA GLN A 41 -9.49 -28.89 -14.26
C GLN A 41 -9.71 -27.74 -15.25
N LYS A 42 -9.74 -28.07 -16.55
CA LYS A 42 -9.86 -27.07 -17.64
C LYS A 42 -11.17 -26.28 -17.60
N ASP A 43 -12.18 -26.81 -16.94
CA ASP A 43 -13.49 -26.20 -16.71
C ASP A 43 -13.48 -25.13 -15.61
N LYS A 44 -12.39 -24.99 -14.84
CA LYS A 44 -12.28 -24.06 -13.72
C LYS A 44 -11.10 -23.09 -13.88
N PRO A 45 -11.20 -22.11 -14.79
CA PRO A 45 -10.16 -21.09 -14.93
C PRO A 45 -10.09 -20.24 -13.66
N HIS A 46 -8.86 -19.99 -13.19
CA HIS A 46 -8.59 -19.09 -12.08
C HIS A 46 -8.56 -17.65 -12.59
N THR A 47 -9.21 -16.75 -11.87
CA THR A 47 -9.23 -15.32 -12.22
C THR A 47 -8.53 -14.50 -11.14
N GLU A 48 -7.52 -13.75 -11.53
CA GLU A 48 -6.75 -12.85 -10.66
C GLU A 48 -7.03 -11.40 -11.02
N ASN A 49 -7.46 -10.60 -10.03
CA ASN A 49 -7.64 -9.17 -10.23
C ASN A 49 -6.41 -8.40 -9.75
N MET A 50 -5.86 -7.59 -10.64
CA MET A 50 -4.64 -6.82 -10.41
C MET A 50 -4.95 -5.32 -10.51
N LEU A 51 -4.19 -4.52 -9.76
CA LEU A 51 -4.28 -3.08 -9.74
C LEU A 51 -2.93 -2.49 -10.13
N LEU A 52 -2.93 -1.67 -11.17
CA LEU A 52 -1.84 -0.77 -11.51
C LEU A 52 -2.19 0.62 -11.01
N VAL A 53 -1.34 1.20 -10.17
CA VAL A 53 -1.42 2.59 -9.73
C VAL A 53 -0.26 3.33 -10.36
N ILE A 54 -0.57 4.37 -11.13
CA ILE A 54 0.41 5.17 -11.88
C ILE A 54 0.61 6.49 -11.15
N GLY A 55 1.82 6.77 -10.70
CA GLY A 55 2.26 8.04 -10.13
C GLY A 55 3.15 8.82 -11.09
N LYS A 56 3.60 10.00 -10.66
CA LYS A 56 4.46 10.88 -11.47
C LYS A 56 5.88 10.31 -11.57
N ASN A 57 6.38 9.72 -10.50
CA ASN A 57 7.76 9.25 -10.38
C ASN A 57 7.85 7.72 -10.32
N ALA A 58 6.78 7.05 -9.87
CA ALA A 58 6.72 5.59 -9.76
C ALA A 58 5.34 5.05 -10.13
N SER A 59 5.31 3.79 -10.58
CA SER A 59 4.07 3.03 -10.74
C SER A 59 4.17 1.73 -9.96
N VAL A 60 3.05 1.30 -9.37
CA VAL A 60 2.98 0.10 -8.54
C VAL A 60 1.95 -0.86 -9.13
N TYR A 61 2.37 -2.10 -9.34
CA TYR A 61 1.51 -3.18 -9.81
C TYR A 61 1.36 -4.23 -8.71
N THR A 62 0.13 -4.53 -8.32
CA THR A 62 -0.15 -5.38 -7.14
C THR A 62 -1.50 -6.10 -7.27
N SER A 63 -1.73 -7.10 -6.44
CA SER A 63 -3.00 -7.84 -6.39
C SER A 63 -4.08 -7.00 -5.74
N TYR A 64 -5.17 -6.79 -6.48
CA TYR A 64 -6.33 -6.07 -5.98
C TYR A 64 -7.12 -6.90 -4.97
N ASP A 65 -7.20 -8.22 -5.19
CA ASP A 65 -7.92 -9.13 -4.31
C ASP A 65 -7.31 -9.18 -2.91
N LYS A 66 -5.97 -9.26 -2.81
CA LYS A 66 -5.26 -9.23 -1.53
C LYS A 66 -5.50 -7.93 -0.75
N ILE A 67 -5.49 -6.79 -1.44
CA ILE A 67 -5.75 -5.49 -0.81
C ILE A 67 -7.16 -5.45 -0.21
N ASN A 68 -8.16 -5.93 -0.97
CA ASN A 68 -9.54 -5.95 -0.47
C ASN A 68 -9.70 -6.91 0.72
N GLN A 69 -9.06 -8.08 0.66
CA GLN A 69 -9.10 -9.05 1.75
C GLN A 69 -8.53 -8.47 3.04
N GLU A 70 -7.38 -7.79 2.96
CA GLU A 70 -6.76 -7.13 4.10
C GLU A 70 -7.66 -6.01 4.65
N LEU A 71 -8.26 -5.20 3.78
CA LEU A 71 -9.16 -4.13 4.17
C LEU A 71 -10.39 -4.66 4.91
N GLN A 72 -11.02 -5.72 4.39
CA GLN A 72 -12.16 -6.38 5.04
C GLN A 72 -11.78 -6.98 6.39
N MET A 73 -10.61 -7.60 6.49
CA MET A 73 -10.12 -8.15 7.77
C MET A 73 -9.94 -7.05 8.81
N LYS A 74 -9.33 -5.92 8.44
CA LYS A 74 -9.17 -4.76 9.34
C LYS A 74 -10.52 -4.18 9.77
N GLN A 75 -11.49 -4.09 8.86
CA GLN A 75 -12.84 -3.63 9.19
C GLN A 75 -13.53 -4.54 10.22
N LYS A 76 -13.49 -5.85 10.01
CA LYS A 76 -14.05 -6.83 10.96
C LYS A 76 -13.40 -6.75 12.33
N LEU A 77 -12.07 -6.61 12.38
CA LEU A 77 -11.35 -6.40 13.65
C LEU A 77 -11.79 -5.12 14.36
N ALA A 78 -11.93 -4.02 13.63
CA ALA A 78 -12.38 -2.75 14.19
C ALA A 78 -13.82 -2.85 14.73
N GLU A 79 -14.71 -3.57 14.05
CA GLU A 79 -16.08 -3.84 14.49
C GLU A 79 -16.09 -4.66 15.79
N GLN A 80 -15.33 -5.75 15.86
CA GLN A 80 -15.21 -6.57 17.07
C GLN A 80 -14.70 -5.78 18.29
N LEU A 81 -13.68 -4.93 18.09
CA LEU A 81 -13.17 -4.07 19.16
C LEU A 81 -14.20 -3.05 19.63
N LYS A 82 -15.01 -2.50 18.71
CA LYS A 82 -16.09 -1.57 19.04
C LYS A 82 -17.20 -2.26 19.84
N GLU A 83 -17.57 -3.49 19.47
CA GLU A 83 -18.55 -4.30 20.19
C GLU A 83 -18.06 -4.66 21.60
N GLN A 84 -16.79 -5.04 21.74
CA GLN A 84 -16.18 -5.31 23.04
C GLN A 84 -16.11 -4.05 23.92
N ALA A 85 -15.74 -2.89 23.37
CA ALA A 85 -15.72 -1.63 24.10
C ALA A 85 -17.13 -1.17 24.52
N GLY A 86 -18.16 -1.44 23.70
CA GLY A 86 -19.56 -1.17 24.04
C GLY A 86 -20.13 -2.12 25.10
N SER A 87 -19.67 -3.37 25.16
CA SER A 87 -20.10 -4.37 26.13
C SER A 87 -19.47 -4.21 27.52
N GLY A 88 -18.41 -3.40 27.67
CA GLY A 88 -17.75 -3.14 28.96
C GLY A 88 -18.39 -2.03 29.80
N ASN A 89 -19.42 -1.36 29.28
CA ASN A 89 -20.13 -0.25 29.93
C ASN A 89 -21.56 -0.61 30.40
N MET A 90 -21.89 -1.90 30.46
CA MET A 90 -23.11 -2.44 31.09
C MET A 90 -22.77 -3.24 32.33
#